data_AF-A0AAW0II44-F1
#
_entry.id   AF-A0AAW0II44-F1
#
_cell.length_a   1.000
_cell.length_b   1.000
_cell.length_c   1.000
_cell.angle_alpha   90.00
_cell.angle_beta   90.00
_cell.angle_gamma   90.00
#
_symmetry.space_group_name_H-M   'P 1'
#
loop_
_entity.id
_entity.type
_entity.pdbx_description
1 polymer ?
#
loop_
_entity_poly.entity_id
_entity_poly.type
_entity_poly.pdbx_seq_one_letter_code
_entity_poly.pdbx_strand_id
1 'polypeptide(L)'
;MTSPKCLFYDLLGTKEVVVNVDDDGVISLNFECDQMTPKSEFVWSKDYVPTDDSPRLEVESKGNKTKMTFKDLGTDDLGIYSCDVTDTDGIASSYLIDEEEIKRLLALSQEHKFPTVPTKSELAVEILEKGQVRFWMQAEKLSGNAKKYKMHIDRNTGIIEMFMEKLQDEDEGTYTFQIQDGKATGHSTLVLIGDVYKKLQNEAEFQRQEWIRKQDEREISVDEKHDFKDGICTLLITEFSKKDAGFYEVILKDDRGKDKSRLKLVDEAFQELMTEVCRKIALSATDLKIQSTAEGIRLYSFVTYYLDDLKVNWSHNGTGIKYTDRVKSGVTGEQIWLQINEPTPNDKGKYVMELFDGKTGHQKTVDLSGQAFDEAVAEFQRLKQAAIAEKNRARVLGGLPDVVTIQEGKALNLTCNVWGDPTPEVSWLKNEKPLACDEHCSLRFEAGKTAFFTISGVSTADSGKYGLVVKNKYGSETSDFTVSVFIPEEEARKGASEPQKGDQKSK
;
A
#
# COMPACT_ATOMS: atom_id res chain seq x y z
N MET A 1 5.29 44.36 -54.61
CA MET A 1 4.61 45.62 -54.98
C MET A 1 3.71 46.00 -53.84
N THR A 2 4.06 47.09 -53.18
CA THR A 2 3.37 47.71 -52.05
C THR A 2 2.00 48.20 -52.49
N SER A 3 0.93 47.72 -51.84
CA SER A 3 -0.42 48.30 -51.90
C SER A 3 -0.66 49.01 -50.55
N PRO A 4 -1.26 50.20 -50.53
CA PRO A 4 -1.13 51.12 -49.40
C PRO A 4 -1.99 50.68 -48.20
N LYS A 5 -1.36 50.71 -47.03
CA LYS A 5 -2.04 50.84 -45.74
C LYS A 5 -2.76 52.20 -45.73
N CYS A 6 -4.08 52.23 -45.87
CA CYS A 6 -4.85 53.37 -45.41
C CYS A 6 -4.87 53.32 -43.88
N LEU A 7 -4.03 54.18 -43.28
CA LEU A 7 -4.11 54.56 -41.88
C LEU A 7 -5.42 55.34 -41.69
N PHE A 8 -6.42 54.73 -41.06
CA PHE A 8 -7.45 55.50 -40.38
C PHE A 8 -6.89 55.86 -39.00
N TYR A 9 -6.81 57.16 -38.73
CA TYR A 9 -6.42 57.70 -37.45
C TYR A 9 -7.51 57.40 -36.42
N ASP A 10 -7.16 56.75 -35.31
CA ASP A 10 -7.96 56.84 -34.07
C ASP A 10 -7.90 58.29 -33.59
N LEU A 11 -9.01 59.02 -33.71
CA LEU A 11 -9.22 60.31 -33.08
C LEU A 11 -10.25 60.14 -31.95
N LEU A 12 -9.92 60.69 -30.78
CA LEU A 12 -10.65 60.56 -29.53
C LEU A 12 -12.10 61.06 -29.65
N GLY A 13 -13.09 60.19 -29.46
CA GLY A 13 -14.48 60.61 -29.21
C GLY A 13 -15.60 59.56 -29.40
N THR A 14 -15.40 58.51 -30.19
CA THR A 14 -16.45 57.52 -30.56
C THR A 14 -16.06 56.09 -30.21
N LYS A 15 -16.97 55.28 -29.63
CA LYS A 15 -16.74 53.85 -29.38
C LYS A 15 -17.19 52.98 -30.56
N GLU A 16 -16.68 51.76 -30.66
CA GLU A 16 -17.16 50.80 -31.68
C GLU A 16 -18.63 50.42 -31.46
N VAL A 17 -19.35 50.06 -32.54
CA VAL A 17 -20.68 49.45 -32.43
C VAL A 17 -20.55 48.08 -31.77
N VAL A 18 -21.27 47.87 -30.67
CA VAL A 18 -21.23 46.63 -29.87
C VAL A 18 -22.56 45.91 -29.96
N VAL A 19 -22.53 44.63 -30.35
CA VAL A 19 -23.70 43.74 -30.29
C VAL A 19 -23.99 43.32 -28.85
N ASN A 20 -25.27 43.31 -28.48
CA ASN A 20 -25.74 42.79 -27.21
C ASN A 20 -26.98 41.90 -27.42
N VAL A 21 -27.05 40.80 -26.65
CA VAL A 21 -28.21 39.92 -26.54
C VAL A 21 -28.65 39.92 -25.09
N ASP A 22 -29.87 40.38 -24.79
CA ASP A 22 -30.35 40.47 -23.41
C ASP A 22 -30.93 39.15 -22.86
N ASP A 23 -31.39 39.16 -21.61
CA ASP A 23 -31.91 37.99 -20.88
C ASP A 23 -33.20 37.40 -21.47
N ASP A 24 -33.86 38.12 -22.38
CA ASP A 24 -35.02 37.64 -23.12
C ASP A 24 -34.66 37.30 -24.59
N GLY A 25 -33.35 37.27 -24.88
CA GLY A 25 -32.77 36.94 -26.18
C GLY A 25 -33.02 38.00 -27.25
N VAL A 26 -33.26 39.26 -26.87
CA VAL A 26 -33.41 40.36 -27.82
C VAL A 26 -32.04 40.84 -28.28
N ILE A 27 -31.86 40.89 -29.60
CA ILE A 27 -30.58 41.25 -30.23
C ILE A 27 -30.58 42.74 -30.56
N SER A 28 -29.49 43.43 -30.21
CA SER A 28 -29.36 44.87 -30.44
C SER A 28 -27.93 45.29 -30.74
N LEU A 29 -27.76 46.34 -31.54
CA LEU A 29 -26.51 47.07 -31.72
C LEU A 29 -26.53 48.31 -30.84
N ASN A 30 -25.46 48.53 -30.09
CA ASN A 30 -25.31 49.66 -29.19
C ASN A 30 -24.12 50.50 -29.61
N PHE A 31 -24.31 51.81 -29.58
CA PHE A 31 -23.27 52.78 -29.91
C PHE A 31 -23.27 53.91 -28.88
N GLU A 32 -22.07 54.39 -28.53
CA GLU A 32 -21.86 55.47 -27.57
C GLU A 32 -20.84 56.47 -28.14
N CYS A 33 -21.17 57.77 -28.06
CA CYS A 33 -20.33 58.85 -28.51
C CYS A 33 -20.08 59.85 -27.37
N ASP A 34 -18.83 60.03 -26.97
CA ASP A 34 -18.46 60.87 -25.82
C ASP A 34 -18.36 62.36 -26.17
N GLN A 35 -18.32 62.70 -27.46
CA GLN A 35 -18.20 64.08 -27.94
C GLN A 35 -19.42 64.48 -28.79
N MET A 36 -20.49 64.89 -28.12
CA MET A 36 -21.71 65.40 -28.77
C MET A 36 -21.96 66.86 -28.43
N THR A 37 -22.43 67.63 -29.42
CA THR A 37 -22.98 68.96 -29.18
C THR A 37 -24.48 68.87 -28.90
N PRO A 38 -25.13 69.90 -28.33
CA PRO A 38 -26.59 69.90 -28.10
C PRO A 38 -27.46 69.76 -29.36
N LYS A 39 -26.88 69.85 -30.56
CA LYS A 39 -27.55 69.68 -31.86
C LYS A 39 -27.19 68.37 -32.56
N SER A 40 -26.24 67.61 -32.02
CA SER A 40 -25.81 66.35 -32.60
C SER A 40 -26.90 65.29 -32.48
N GLU A 41 -27.12 64.55 -33.56
CA GLU A 41 -28.09 63.47 -33.69
C GLU A 41 -27.38 62.19 -34.17
N PHE A 42 -27.88 61.04 -33.74
CA PHE A 42 -27.40 59.73 -34.21
C PHE A 42 -28.16 59.34 -35.48
N VAL A 43 -27.42 58.97 -36.52
CA VAL A 43 -27.96 58.49 -37.79
C VAL A 43 -27.48 57.06 -38.00
N TRP A 44 -28.41 56.10 -37.97
CA TRP A 44 -28.12 54.71 -38.27
C TRP A 44 -28.31 54.44 -39.76
N SER A 45 -27.39 53.70 -40.36
CA SER A 45 -27.49 53.26 -41.74
C SER A 45 -27.22 51.77 -41.89
N LYS A 46 -27.86 51.13 -42.86
CA LYS A 46 -27.58 49.77 -43.32
C LYS A 46 -27.12 49.85 -44.76
N ASP A 47 -25.91 49.38 -45.05
CA ASP A 47 -25.27 49.47 -46.37
C ASP A 47 -25.31 50.89 -46.92
N TYR A 48 -25.04 51.88 -46.05
CA TYR A 48 -25.06 53.32 -46.33
C TYR A 48 -26.44 53.92 -46.63
N VAL A 49 -27.52 53.18 -46.37
CA VAL A 49 -28.91 53.65 -46.49
C VAL A 49 -29.49 53.92 -45.09
N PRO A 50 -30.01 55.12 -44.80
CA PRO A 50 -30.60 55.45 -43.49
C PRO A 50 -31.71 54.48 -43.08
N THR A 51 -31.76 54.10 -41.80
CA THR A 51 -32.69 53.09 -41.27
C THR A 51 -33.96 53.65 -40.64
N ASP A 52 -34.19 54.97 -40.71
CA ASP A 52 -35.26 55.70 -39.98
C ASP A 52 -36.67 55.13 -40.20
N ASP A 53 -36.94 54.58 -41.40
CA ASP A 53 -38.25 54.02 -41.79
C ASP A 53 -38.30 52.48 -41.76
N SER A 54 -37.29 51.81 -41.20
CA SER A 54 -37.24 50.34 -41.22
C SER A 54 -38.31 49.73 -40.29
N PRO A 55 -39.24 48.89 -40.80
CA PRO A 55 -40.23 48.24 -39.94
C PRO A 55 -39.63 47.16 -39.04
N ARG A 56 -38.41 46.70 -39.34
CA ARG A 56 -37.72 45.57 -38.68
C ARG A 56 -36.77 46.00 -37.57
N LEU A 57 -36.43 47.28 -37.54
CA LEU A 57 -35.50 47.87 -36.58
C LEU A 57 -36.25 48.85 -35.69
N GLU A 58 -35.79 49.00 -34.45
CA GLU A 58 -36.28 50.00 -33.51
C GLU A 58 -35.07 50.70 -32.89
N VAL A 59 -35.00 52.02 -33.09
CA VAL A 59 -33.87 52.83 -32.63
C VAL A 59 -34.30 53.69 -31.45
N GLU A 60 -33.55 53.57 -30.35
CA GLU A 60 -33.74 54.38 -29.15
C GLU A 60 -32.44 55.12 -28.82
N SER A 61 -32.53 56.45 -28.67
CA SER A 61 -31.38 57.30 -28.34
C SER A 61 -31.61 58.02 -27.02
N LYS A 62 -30.65 57.94 -26.10
CA LYS A 62 -30.72 58.58 -24.77
C LYS A 62 -29.36 59.15 -24.37
N GLY A 63 -29.29 60.47 -24.29
CA GLY A 63 -28.05 61.16 -23.93
C GLY A 63 -26.96 60.90 -24.96
N ASN A 64 -25.83 60.35 -24.53
CA ASN A 64 -24.67 60.06 -25.36
C ASN A 64 -24.67 58.65 -25.99
N LYS A 65 -25.81 57.92 -25.92
CA LYS A 65 -25.96 56.52 -26.36
C LYS A 65 -27.14 56.34 -27.30
N THR A 66 -26.99 55.39 -28.22
CA THR A 66 -28.08 54.92 -29.08
C THR A 66 -28.06 53.40 -29.18
N LYS A 67 -29.24 52.80 -29.27
CA LYS A 67 -29.47 51.36 -29.36
C LYS A 67 -30.41 51.09 -30.52
N MET A 68 -29.98 50.24 -31.44
CA MET A 68 -30.81 49.70 -32.51
C MET A 68 -31.15 48.24 -32.21
N THR A 69 -32.44 47.95 -32.07
CA THR A 69 -32.96 46.64 -31.70
C THR A 69 -33.57 45.94 -32.92
N PHE A 70 -33.23 44.67 -33.12
CA PHE A 70 -33.84 43.84 -34.17
C PHE A 70 -35.13 43.21 -33.63
N LYS A 71 -36.26 43.44 -34.31
CA LYS A 71 -37.54 42.82 -33.93
C LYS A 71 -37.56 41.33 -34.26
N ASP A 72 -37.01 40.97 -35.42
CA ASP A 72 -36.87 39.60 -35.90
C ASP A 72 -35.66 39.50 -36.83
N LEU A 73 -34.51 39.12 -36.28
CA LEU A 73 -33.23 39.04 -37.01
C LEU A 73 -33.27 37.85 -37.98
N GLY A 74 -33.10 38.13 -39.28
CA GLY A 74 -33.11 37.12 -40.34
C GLY A 74 -32.21 37.49 -41.51
N THR A 75 -32.20 36.67 -42.55
CA THR A 75 -31.32 36.86 -43.73
C THR A 75 -31.53 38.21 -44.43
N ASP A 76 -32.72 38.80 -44.31
CA ASP A 76 -33.03 40.13 -44.84
C ASP A 76 -32.31 41.27 -44.07
N ASP A 77 -31.73 40.98 -42.89
CA ASP A 77 -30.93 41.93 -42.09
C ASP A 77 -29.42 41.85 -42.38
N LEU A 78 -28.97 41.01 -43.31
CA LEU A 78 -27.57 40.96 -43.74
C LEU A 78 -27.13 42.33 -44.27
N GLY A 79 -25.97 42.81 -43.84
CA GLY A 79 -25.41 44.09 -44.28
C GLY A 79 -24.45 44.71 -43.27
N ILE A 80 -23.87 45.83 -43.67
CA ILE A 80 -22.99 46.65 -42.83
C ILE A 80 -23.84 47.71 -42.16
N TYR A 81 -23.93 47.67 -40.83
CA TYR A 81 -24.63 48.67 -40.03
C TYR A 81 -23.64 49.71 -39.55
N SER A 82 -23.88 50.99 -39.82
CA SER A 82 -23.07 52.09 -39.29
C SER A 82 -23.91 53.04 -38.46
N CYS A 83 -23.27 53.67 -37.48
CA CYS A 83 -23.85 54.80 -36.76
C CYS A 83 -22.94 56.02 -36.94
N ASP A 84 -23.53 57.08 -37.48
CA ASP A 84 -22.91 58.38 -37.70
C ASP A 84 -23.49 59.40 -36.70
N VAL A 85 -22.67 60.38 -36.28
CA VAL A 85 -23.10 61.45 -35.38
C VAL A 85 -23.00 62.79 -36.09
N THR A 86 -24.12 63.52 -36.23
CA THR A 86 -24.13 64.82 -36.90
C THR A 86 -23.34 65.88 -36.10
N ASP A 87 -22.82 66.88 -36.81
CA ASP A 87 -21.99 67.96 -36.25
C ASP A 87 -20.71 67.49 -35.53
N THR A 88 -20.19 66.32 -35.91
CA THR A 88 -18.87 65.80 -35.50
C THR A 88 -17.98 65.59 -36.74
N ASP A 89 -16.67 65.39 -36.56
CA ASP A 89 -15.69 65.23 -37.65
C ASP A 89 -15.85 63.91 -38.47
N GLY A 90 -17.03 63.28 -38.41
CA GLY A 90 -17.48 62.28 -39.39
C GLY A 90 -16.87 60.89 -39.23
N ILE A 91 -16.54 60.47 -38.00
CA ILE A 91 -16.05 59.11 -37.75
C ILE A 91 -17.24 58.20 -37.43
N ALA A 92 -17.60 57.36 -38.41
CA ALA A 92 -18.59 56.30 -38.27
C ALA A 92 -17.92 55.04 -37.70
N SER A 93 -18.62 54.32 -36.81
CA SER A 93 -18.29 52.92 -36.54
C SER A 93 -19.26 52.02 -37.30
N SER A 94 -18.75 50.93 -37.87
CA SER A 94 -19.55 49.96 -38.61
C SER A 94 -19.41 48.54 -38.05
N TYR A 95 -20.49 47.77 -38.19
CA TYR A 95 -20.58 46.38 -37.77
C TYR A 95 -21.20 45.55 -38.89
N LEU A 96 -20.49 44.50 -39.33
CA LEU A 96 -20.97 43.60 -40.37
C LEU A 96 -21.83 42.49 -39.74
N ILE A 97 -23.07 42.36 -40.19
CA ILE A 97 -23.91 41.19 -39.93
C ILE A 97 -23.93 40.35 -41.21
N ASP A 98 -23.17 39.26 -41.19
CA ASP A 98 -23.15 38.25 -42.24
C ASP A 98 -23.92 36.97 -41.82
N GLU A 99 -23.95 35.95 -42.68
CA GLU A 99 -24.69 34.71 -42.39
C GLU A 99 -24.15 33.94 -41.18
N GLU A 100 -22.85 34.03 -40.89
CA GLU A 100 -22.25 33.36 -39.73
C GLU A 100 -22.62 34.10 -38.45
N GLU A 101 -22.58 35.43 -38.47
CA GLU A 101 -22.95 36.25 -37.31
C GLU A 101 -24.45 36.14 -37.00
N ILE A 102 -25.34 36.07 -38.00
CA ILE A 102 -26.77 35.77 -37.77
C ILE A 102 -26.93 34.43 -37.05
N LYS A 103 -26.27 33.36 -37.52
CA LYS A 103 -26.36 32.04 -36.87
C LYS A 103 -25.87 32.09 -35.43
N ARG A 104 -24.77 32.79 -35.18
CA ARG A 104 -24.20 32.98 -33.84
C ARG A 104 -25.16 33.75 -32.92
N LEU A 105 -25.72 34.86 -33.38
CA LEU A 105 -26.62 35.70 -32.59
C LEU A 105 -27.97 35.03 -32.32
N LEU A 106 -28.50 34.25 -33.28
CA LEU A 106 -29.70 33.44 -33.07
C LEU A 106 -29.45 32.30 -32.08
N ALA A 107 -28.29 31.64 -32.12
CA ALA A 107 -27.93 30.63 -31.12
C ALA A 107 -27.83 31.25 -29.71
N LEU A 108 -27.17 32.40 -29.59
CA LEU A 108 -27.06 33.13 -28.32
C LEU A 108 -28.43 33.62 -27.81
N SER A 109 -29.29 34.12 -28.70
CA SER A 109 -30.68 34.47 -28.39
C SER A 109 -31.46 33.28 -27.84
N GLN A 110 -31.29 32.10 -28.44
CA GLN A 110 -31.97 30.89 -28.01
C GLN A 110 -31.46 30.39 -26.65
N GLU A 111 -30.15 30.48 -26.40
CA GLU A 111 -29.53 30.14 -25.12
C GLU A 111 -30.02 31.05 -23.98
N HIS A 112 -30.10 32.36 -24.23
CA HIS A 112 -30.62 33.34 -23.26
C HIS A 112 -32.13 33.16 -23.02
N LYS A 113 -32.90 32.81 -24.05
CA LYS A 113 -34.35 32.53 -23.93
C LYS A 113 -34.64 31.23 -23.16
N PHE A 114 -33.80 30.21 -23.34
CA PHE A 114 -34.01 28.87 -22.80
C PHE A 114 -32.73 28.32 -22.14
N PRO A 115 -32.29 28.90 -21.00
CA PRO A 115 -31.07 28.46 -20.35
C PRO A 115 -31.21 27.02 -19.84
N THR A 116 -30.14 26.23 -19.93
CA THR A 116 -30.09 24.86 -19.43
C THR A 116 -29.22 24.75 -18.18
N VAL A 117 -29.51 23.76 -17.33
CA VAL A 117 -28.66 23.48 -16.16
C VAL A 117 -27.49 22.60 -16.60
N PRO A 118 -26.23 23.06 -16.51
CA PRO A 118 -25.08 22.26 -16.90
C PRO A 118 -24.88 21.07 -15.95
N THR A 119 -24.64 19.89 -16.51
CA THR A 119 -24.48 18.62 -15.79
C THR A 119 -23.07 18.05 -15.96
N LYS A 120 -22.50 17.51 -14.87
CA LYS A 120 -21.24 16.75 -14.87
C LYS A 120 -21.45 15.28 -15.20
N SER A 121 -22.61 14.73 -14.84
CA SER A 121 -22.99 13.36 -15.14
C SER A 121 -24.48 13.23 -15.43
N GLU A 122 -24.83 12.22 -16.22
CA GLU A 122 -26.21 11.80 -16.43
C GLU A 122 -26.70 10.92 -15.26
N LEU A 123 -28.01 10.69 -15.21
CA LEU A 123 -28.66 9.82 -14.22
C LEU A 123 -28.15 8.39 -14.33
N ALA A 124 -27.51 7.92 -13.27
CA ALA A 124 -27.00 6.57 -13.11
C ALA A 124 -27.70 5.86 -11.95
N VAL A 125 -27.58 4.53 -11.94
CA VAL A 125 -28.04 3.67 -10.84
C VAL A 125 -26.89 2.81 -10.35
N GLU A 126 -26.77 2.69 -9.02
CA GLU A 126 -25.80 1.81 -8.36
C GLU A 126 -26.46 1.09 -7.18
N ILE A 127 -25.88 -0.04 -6.79
CA ILE A 127 -26.30 -0.81 -5.61
C ILE A 127 -25.30 -0.53 -4.50
N LEU A 128 -25.81 -0.07 -3.37
CA LEU A 128 -25.06 0.16 -2.14
C LEU A 128 -25.12 -1.07 -1.22
N GLU A 129 -24.47 -0.97 -0.06
CA GLU A 129 -24.51 -2.00 0.97
C GLU A 129 -25.94 -2.42 1.33
N LYS A 130 -26.11 -3.70 1.66
CA LYS A 130 -27.42 -4.30 1.99
C LYS A 130 -28.46 -4.16 0.88
N GLY A 131 -28.01 -4.05 -0.37
CA GLY A 131 -28.88 -3.99 -1.56
C GLY A 131 -29.79 -2.78 -1.62
N GLN A 132 -29.40 -1.64 -1.02
CA GLN A 132 -30.09 -0.37 -1.22
C GLN A 132 -29.72 0.19 -2.59
N VAL A 133 -30.69 0.63 -3.38
CA VAL A 133 -30.46 1.12 -4.74
C VAL A 133 -30.41 2.64 -4.72
N ARG A 134 -29.32 3.20 -5.25
CA ARG A 134 -29.12 4.65 -5.36
C ARG A 134 -29.19 5.08 -6.81
N PHE A 135 -30.10 5.99 -7.10
CA PHE A 135 -30.17 6.73 -8.35
C PHE A 135 -29.49 8.08 -8.13
N TRP A 136 -28.54 8.47 -8.98
CA TRP A 136 -27.83 9.72 -8.77
C TRP A 136 -27.36 10.38 -10.07
N MET A 137 -27.20 11.70 -10.03
CA MET A 137 -26.55 12.51 -11.05
C MET A 137 -25.85 13.72 -10.40
N GLN A 138 -25.01 14.43 -11.15
CA GLN A 138 -24.29 15.59 -10.64
C GLN A 138 -24.46 16.80 -11.56
N ALA A 139 -24.94 17.91 -11.01
CA ALA A 139 -24.97 19.21 -11.66
C ALA A 139 -23.63 19.95 -11.47
N GLU A 140 -23.22 20.78 -12.43
CA GLU A 140 -21.98 21.56 -12.30
C GLU A 140 -22.09 22.66 -11.25
N LYS A 141 -23.26 23.31 -11.19
CA LYS A 141 -23.56 24.42 -10.28
C LYS A 141 -25.07 24.52 -10.07
N LEU A 142 -25.50 24.69 -8.83
CA LEU A 142 -26.90 24.89 -8.46
C LEU A 142 -27.03 26.10 -7.53
N SER A 143 -27.99 26.98 -7.80
CA SER A 143 -28.33 28.10 -6.92
C SER A 143 -29.25 27.67 -5.77
N GLY A 144 -29.44 28.55 -4.78
CA GLY A 144 -30.19 28.25 -3.56
C GLY A 144 -31.69 27.92 -3.74
N ASN A 145 -32.26 28.16 -4.93
CA ASN A 145 -33.71 28.12 -5.21
C ASN A 145 -34.19 26.87 -5.99
N ALA A 146 -33.38 25.82 -6.13
CA ALA A 146 -33.79 24.59 -6.83
C ALA A 146 -34.97 23.87 -6.14
N LYS A 147 -35.98 23.45 -6.92
CA LYS A 147 -37.19 22.74 -6.43
C LYS A 147 -36.97 21.22 -6.30
N LYS A 148 -37.62 20.59 -5.31
CA LYS A 148 -37.47 19.16 -4.95
C LYS A 148 -38.79 18.39 -5.09
N TYR A 149 -38.71 17.19 -5.66
CA TYR A 149 -39.66 16.11 -5.42
C TYR A 149 -38.89 14.84 -5.01
N LYS A 150 -39.11 14.34 -3.79
CA LYS A 150 -38.57 13.07 -3.20
C LYS A 150 -37.04 12.81 -3.22
N MET A 151 -36.21 13.64 -3.85
CA MET A 151 -34.75 13.48 -3.97
C MET A 151 -33.95 14.21 -2.87
N HIS A 152 -32.74 13.78 -2.57
CA HIS A 152 -31.74 14.48 -1.79
C HIS A 152 -30.80 15.26 -2.72
N ILE A 153 -30.44 16.49 -2.35
CA ILE A 153 -29.52 17.33 -3.14
C ILE A 153 -28.44 17.85 -2.20
N ASP A 154 -27.20 17.47 -2.48
CA ASP A 154 -26.03 18.06 -1.85
C ASP A 154 -25.59 19.30 -2.65
N ARG A 155 -25.79 20.47 -2.05
CA ARG A 155 -25.54 21.77 -2.69
C ARG A 155 -24.06 22.12 -2.79
N ASN A 156 -23.21 21.50 -1.98
CA ASN A 156 -21.77 21.75 -2.03
C ASN A 156 -21.13 21.02 -3.20
N THR A 157 -21.64 19.83 -3.50
CA THR A 157 -21.10 18.95 -4.55
C THR A 157 -21.92 18.97 -5.83
N GLY A 158 -23.17 19.43 -5.79
CA GLY A 158 -24.11 19.39 -6.90
C GLY A 158 -24.75 18.01 -7.13
N ILE A 159 -24.55 17.06 -6.21
CA ILE A 159 -25.08 15.69 -6.32
C ILE A 159 -26.57 15.70 -6.02
N ILE A 160 -27.35 15.06 -6.89
CA ILE A 160 -28.77 14.82 -6.74
C ILE A 160 -28.97 13.31 -6.68
N GLU A 161 -29.61 12.82 -5.63
CA GLU A 161 -29.74 11.39 -5.38
C GLU A 161 -31.13 11.00 -4.87
N MET A 162 -31.54 9.78 -5.16
CA MET A 162 -32.74 9.14 -4.65
C MET A 162 -32.37 7.72 -4.23
N PHE A 163 -32.86 7.31 -3.07
CA PHE A 163 -32.66 5.97 -2.57
C PHE A 163 -33.97 5.19 -2.65
N MET A 164 -33.86 3.96 -3.14
CA MET A 164 -34.90 2.96 -3.04
C MET A 164 -34.37 1.83 -2.17
N GLU A 165 -35.13 1.50 -1.12
CA GLU A 165 -34.81 0.32 -0.34
C GLU A 165 -35.01 -0.92 -1.21
N LYS A 166 -36.22 -1.17 -1.69
CA LYS A 166 -36.51 -2.37 -2.48
C LYS A 166 -37.03 -1.99 -3.86
N LEU A 167 -36.59 -2.73 -4.87
CA LEU A 167 -37.12 -2.70 -6.23
C LEU A 167 -38.27 -3.70 -6.35
N GLN A 168 -39.50 -3.22 -6.55
CA GLN A 168 -40.70 -4.03 -6.76
C GLN A 168 -41.00 -4.18 -8.25
N ASP A 169 -41.79 -5.16 -8.66
CA ASP A 169 -42.09 -5.35 -10.09
C ASP A 169 -42.79 -4.12 -10.71
N GLU A 170 -43.49 -3.33 -9.88
CA GLU A 170 -44.13 -2.06 -10.28
C GLU A 170 -43.15 -0.90 -10.49
N ASP A 171 -41.90 -1.02 -10.00
CA ASP A 171 -40.86 0.00 -10.14
C ASP A 171 -40.08 -0.13 -11.47
N GLU A 172 -40.41 -1.11 -12.31
CA GLU A 172 -39.86 -1.23 -13.66
C GLU A 172 -40.34 -0.06 -14.53
N GLY A 173 -39.41 0.70 -15.11
CA GLY A 173 -39.80 1.86 -15.90
C GLY A 173 -38.70 2.85 -16.25
N THR A 174 -39.14 4.04 -16.65
CA THR A 174 -38.27 5.15 -17.03
C THR A 174 -38.23 6.18 -15.92
N TYR A 175 -37.04 6.43 -15.39
CA TYR A 175 -36.77 7.37 -14.32
C TYR A 175 -36.29 8.69 -14.92
N THR A 176 -36.92 9.81 -14.55
CA THR A 176 -36.51 11.14 -15.04
C THR A 176 -36.25 12.07 -13.87
N PHE A 177 -35.04 12.59 -13.78
CA PHE A 177 -34.69 13.65 -12.85
C PHE A 177 -34.86 14.98 -13.58
N GLN A 178 -35.80 15.79 -13.13
CA GLN A 178 -36.02 17.16 -13.64
C GLN A 178 -35.41 18.16 -12.67
N ILE A 179 -34.58 19.05 -13.20
CA ILE A 179 -33.84 20.08 -12.46
C ILE A 179 -34.28 21.44 -12.98
N GLN A 180 -34.57 22.35 -12.07
CA GLN A 180 -34.83 23.75 -12.38
C GLN A 180 -34.00 24.62 -11.45
N ASP A 181 -33.25 25.55 -12.03
CA ASP A 181 -32.47 26.56 -11.31
C ASP A 181 -32.75 27.96 -11.87
N GLY A 182 -33.64 28.70 -11.20
CA GLY A 182 -34.16 29.97 -11.74
C GLY A 182 -34.96 29.77 -13.03
N LYS A 183 -34.58 30.49 -14.11
CA LYS A 183 -35.11 30.29 -15.48
C LYS A 183 -34.53 29.02 -16.14
N ALA A 184 -33.40 28.51 -15.66
CA ALA A 184 -32.73 27.37 -16.29
C ALA A 184 -33.43 26.05 -15.97
N THR A 185 -33.56 25.18 -16.96
CA THR A 185 -34.16 23.86 -16.81
C THR A 185 -33.25 22.76 -17.37
N GLY A 186 -33.30 21.57 -16.80
CA GLY A 186 -32.56 20.41 -17.25
C GLY A 186 -33.30 19.14 -16.89
N HIS A 187 -33.07 18.07 -17.63
CA HIS A 187 -33.56 16.75 -17.24
C HIS A 187 -32.58 15.67 -17.67
N SER A 188 -32.56 14.56 -16.93
CA SER A 188 -31.82 13.36 -17.29
C SER A 188 -32.70 12.14 -17.05
N THR A 189 -32.62 11.18 -17.97
CA THR A 189 -33.54 10.04 -18.02
C THR A 189 -32.77 8.73 -18.04
N LEU A 190 -33.19 7.76 -17.22
CA LEU A 190 -32.64 6.41 -17.14
C LEU A 190 -33.75 5.39 -17.39
N VAL A 191 -33.53 4.46 -18.33
CA VAL A 191 -34.50 3.42 -18.67
C VAL A 191 -34.08 2.10 -18.02
N LEU A 192 -34.88 1.62 -17.07
CA LEU A 192 -34.69 0.33 -16.42
C LEU A 192 -35.89 -0.58 -16.71
N ILE A 193 -35.83 -1.29 -17.83
CA ILE A 193 -36.91 -2.15 -18.34
C ILE A 193 -36.31 -3.50 -18.75
N GLY A 194 -37.11 -4.57 -18.60
CA GLY A 194 -36.79 -5.93 -19.04
C GLY A 194 -35.60 -6.53 -18.32
N ASP A 195 -34.67 -7.11 -19.07
CA ASP A 195 -33.53 -7.84 -18.52
C ASP A 195 -32.58 -6.95 -17.71
N VAL A 196 -32.49 -5.66 -18.05
CA VAL A 196 -31.67 -4.69 -17.31
C VAL A 196 -32.24 -4.49 -15.91
N TYR A 197 -33.56 -4.33 -15.80
CA TYR A 197 -34.26 -4.20 -14.53
C TYR A 197 -34.14 -5.48 -13.69
N LYS A 198 -34.46 -6.63 -14.29
CA LYS A 198 -34.38 -7.93 -13.60
C LYS A 198 -32.98 -8.23 -13.07
N LYS A 199 -31.94 -7.88 -13.82
CA LYS A 199 -30.55 -8.05 -13.37
C LYS A 199 -30.24 -7.18 -12.16
N LEU A 200 -30.66 -5.91 -12.19
CA LEU A 200 -30.48 -4.98 -11.07
C LEU A 200 -31.27 -5.43 -9.83
N GLN A 201 -32.52 -5.86 -10.00
CA GLN A 201 -33.38 -6.40 -8.95
C GLN A 201 -32.75 -7.64 -8.30
N ASN A 202 -32.33 -8.63 -9.10
CA ASN A 202 -31.67 -9.84 -8.60
C ASN A 202 -30.37 -9.53 -7.84
N GLU A 203 -29.55 -8.60 -8.32
CA GLU A 203 -28.32 -8.20 -7.64
C GLU A 203 -28.63 -7.48 -6.31
N ALA A 204 -29.61 -6.57 -6.29
CA ALA A 204 -30.02 -5.89 -5.06
C ALA A 204 -30.62 -6.86 -4.03
N GLU A 205 -31.42 -7.84 -4.46
CA GLU A 205 -31.93 -8.91 -3.60
C GLU A 205 -30.80 -9.80 -3.07
N PHE A 206 -29.81 -10.12 -3.90
CA PHE A 206 -28.66 -10.92 -3.49
C PHE A 206 -27.86 -10.23 -2.38
N GLN A 207 -27.59 -8.92 -2.52
CA GLN A 207 -26.89 -8.12 -1.50
C GLN A 207 -27.69 -7.95 -0.18
N ARG A 208 -28.99 -8.24 -0.18
CA ARG A 208 -29.85 -8.22 1.03
C ARG A 208 -29.80 -9.52 1.83
N GLN A 209 -29.21 -10.58 1.28
CA GLN A 209 -29.18 -11.88 1.94
C GLN A 209 -28.22 -11.85 3.13
N GLU A 210 -28.74 -12.12 4.32
CA GLU A 210 -27.96 -12.32 5.54
C GLU A 210 -27.67 -13.81 5.71
N TRP A 211 -26.39 -14.15 5.85
CA TRP A 211 -25.95 -15.52 6.09
C TRP A 211 -25.36 -15.63 7.48
N ILE A 212 -25.95 -16.50 8.30
CA ILE A 212 -25.47 -16.73 9.67
C ILE A 212 -25.00 -18.17 9.74
N ARG A 213 -23.74 -18.37 10.10
CA ARG A 213 -23.18 -19.68 10.39
C ARG A 213 -23.09 -19.87 11.89
N LYS A 214 -23.49 -21.05 12.37
CA LYS A 214 -23.39 -21.41 13.78
C LYS A 214 -22.71 -22.75 13.95
N GLN A 215 -21.85 -22.86 14.96
CA GLN A 215 -21.38 -24.12 15.53
C GLN A 215 -21.87 -24.18 16.97
N ASP A 216 -22.64 -25.22 17.32
CA ASP A 216 -23.21 -25.41 18.67
C ASP A 216 -23.89 -24.14 19.21
N GLU A 217 -24.77 -23.56 18.38
CA GLU A 217 -25.55 -22.35 18.63
C GLU A 217 -24.76 -21.02 18.67
N ARG A 218 -23.43 -21.08 18.67
CA ARG A 218 -22.55 -19.91 18.61
C ARG A 218 -22.32 -19.49 17.18
N GLU A 219 -22.48 -18.21 16.90
CA GLU A 219 -22.17 -17.65 15.59
C GLU A 219 -20.66 -17.72 15.32
N ILE A 220 -20.30 -18.23 14.14
CA ILE A 220 -18.90 -18.34 13.69
C ILE A 220 -18.70 -17.39 12.51
N SER A 221 -17.72 -16.49 12.63
CA SER A 221 -17.31 -15.59 11.56
C SER A 221 -16.23 -16.26 10.71
N VAL A 222 -16.30 -16.10 9.40
CA VAL A 222 -15.33 -16.67 8.44
C VAL A 222 -14.89 -15.59 7.47
N ASP A 223 -13.68 -15.74 6.95
CA ASP A 223 -12.98 -14.80 6.07
C ASP A 223 -13.80 -14.53 4.78
N GLU A 224 -14.25 -13.28 4.62
CA GLU A 224 -15.23 -12.82 3.62
C GLU A 224 -14.85 -13.15 2.16
N LYS A 225 -13.56 -13.43 1.89
CA LYS A 225 -13.06 -13.68 0.52
C LYS A 225 -13.56 -14.96 -0.15
N HIS A 226 -14.06 -15.95 0.59
CA HIS A 226 -14.39 -17.28 0.03
C HIS A 226 -15.81 -17.78 0.34
N ASP A 227 -16.67 -16.93 0.90
CA ASP A 227 -17.85 -17.41 1.62
C ASP A 227 -19.08 -17.68 0.78
N PHE A 228 -19.25 -17.00 -0.36
CA PHE A 228 -20.33 -17.27 -1.28
C PHE A 228 -19.96 -16.89 -2.71
N LYS A 229 -19.93 -17.88 -3.60
CA LYS A 229 -19.70 -17.66 -5.03
C LYS A 229 -20.60 -18.60 -5.83
N ASP A 230 -21.28 -18.06 -6.84
CA ASP A 230 -22.11 -18.82 -7.77
C ASP A 230 -23.17 -19.71 -7.08
N GLY A 231 -23.77 -19.25 -5.98
CA GLY A 231 -24.79 -20.00 -5.24
C GLY A 231 -24.24 -20.99 -4.20
N ILE A 232 -22.92 -21.07 -4.01
CA ILE A 232 -22.27 -22.04 -3.13
C ILE A 232 -21.73 -21.34 -1.88
N CYS A 233 -22.29 -21.69 -0.71
CA CYS A 233 -21.78 -21.26 0.58
C CYS A 233 -20.74 -22.28 1.10
N THR A 234 -19.49 -21.85 1.30
CA THR A 234 -18.38 -22.73 1.72
C THR A 234 -17.85 -22.33 3.09
N LEU A 235 -17.82 -23.28 4.03
CA LEU A 235 -17.12 -23.13 5.31
C LEU A 235 -15.74 -23.78 5.20
N LEU A 236 -14.67 -22.97 5.21
CA LEU A 236 -13.30 -23.46 5.18
C LEU A 236 -12.77 -23.63 6.62
N ILE A 237 -12.39 -24.85 6.99
CA ILE A 237 -11.66 -25.16 8.22
C ILE A 237 -10.22 -25.46 7.82
N THR A 238 -9.30 -24.56 8.15
CA THR A 238 -7.89 -24.66 7.74
C THR A 238 -7.12 -25.71 8.53
N GLU A 239 -7.38 -25.81 9.83
CA GLU A 239 -6.74 -26.74 10.75
C GLU A 239 -7.79 -27.57 11.47
N PHE A 240 -8.19 -28.68 10.86
CA PHE A 240 -9.22 -29.55 11.41
C PHE A 240 -8.72 -30.26 12.68
N SER A 241 -9.55 -30.27 13.72
CA SER A 241 -9.21 -30.76 15.05
C SER A 241 -10.46 -31.30 15.76
N LYS A 242 -10.26 -31.85 16.97
CA LYS A 242 -11.37 -32.24 17.86
C LYS A 242 -12.31 -31.10 18.24
N LYS A 243 -11.86 -29.84 18.17
CA LYS A 243 -12.68 -28.66 18.49
C LYS A 243 -13.72 -28.37 17.41
N ASP A 244 -13.53 -28.92 16.22
CA ASP A 244 -14.40 -28.74 15.08
C ASP A 244 -15.55 -29.76 15.04
N ALA A 245 -15.58 -30.71 15.99
CA ALA A 245 -16.76 -31.50 16.24
C ALA A 245 -17.91 -30.61 16.72
N GLY A 246 -19.10 -30.79 16.18
CA GLY A 246 -20.27 -30.02 16.60
C GLY A 246 -21.43 -30.06 15.61
N PHE A 247 -22.44 -29.27 15.92
CA PHE A 247 -23.61 -29.05 15.08
C PHE A 247 -23.47 -27.75 14.32
N TYR A 248 -23.30 -27.86 13.01
CA TYR A 248 -23.20 -26.73 12.10
C TYR A 248 -24.58 -26.38 11.55
N GLU A 249 -24.95 -25.10 11.60
CA GLU A 249 -26.16 -24.57 10.98
C GLU A 249 -25.76 -23.40 10.07
N VAL A 250 -26.22 -23.42 8.81
CA VAL A 250 -26.21 -22.25 7.94
C VAL A 250 -27.64 -21.75 7.80
N ILE A 251 -27.83 -20.47 8.08
CA ILE A 251 -29.12 -19.78 8.00
C ILE A 251 -29.00 -18.77 6.87
N LEU A 252 -29.82 -18.94 5.83
CA LEU A 252 -30.03 -17.92 4.81
C LEU A 252 -31.29 -17.15 5.18
N LYS A 253 -31.19 -15.83 5.26
CA LYS A 253 -32.33 -14.97 5.55
C LYS A 253 -32.42 -13.85 4.51
N ASP A 254 -33.62 -13.70 3.95
CA ASP A 254 -34.00 -12.57 3.13
C ASP A 254 -35.30 -11.94 3.69
N ASP A 255 -35.93 -11.07 2.92
CA ASP A 255 -37.18 -10.42 3.30
C ASP A 255 -38.43 -11.30 3.11
N ARG A 256 -38.31 -12.42 2.38
CA ARG A 256 -39.38 -13.41 2.19
C ARG A 256 -39.40 -14.42 3.32
N GLY A 257 -38.27 -14.63 4.00
CA GLY A 257 -38.20 -15.49 5.17
C GLY A 257 -36.78 -15.92 5.51
N LYS A 258 -36.69 -17.06 6.19
CA LYS A 258 -35.42 -17.70 6.54
C LYS A 258 -35.48 -19.17 6.20
N ASP A 259 -34.41 -19.67 5.60
CA ASP A 259 -34.19 -21.09 5.39
C ASP A 259 -32.92 -21.54 6.12
N LYS A 260 -32.83 -22.83 6.43
CA LYS A 260 -31.75 -23.38 7.26
C LYS A 260 -31.31 -24.76 6.78
N SER A 261 -30.00 -24.95 6.71
CA SER A 261 -29.39 -26.27 6.52
C SER A 261 -28.50 -26.62 7.70
N ARG A 262 -28.41 -27.92 8.03
CA ARG A 262 -27.72 -28.42 9.22
C ARG A 262 -26.78 -29.58 8.87
N LEU A 263 -25.59 -29.55 9.45
CA LEU A 263 -24.62 -30.64 9.42
C LEU A 263 -24.31 -31.07 10.86
N LYS A 264 -24.54 -32.35 11.16
CA LYS A 264 -24.16 -32.96 12.44
C LYS A 264 -22.78 -33.61 12.27
N LEU A 265 -21.72 -32.94 12.72
CA LEU A 265 -20.34 -33.43 12.64
C LEU A 265 -19.85 -33.88 14.02
N VAL A 266 -20.41 -34.97 14.53
CA VAL A 266 -20.03 -35.58 15.81
C VAL A 266 -20.00 -37.10 15.67
N ASP A 267 -19.53 -37.81 16.70
CA ASP A 267 -19.53 -39.27 16.79
C ASP A 267 -18.92 -39.93 15.54
N GLU A 268 -19.65 -40.84 14.90
CA GLU A 268 -19.22 -41.60 13.72
C GLU A 268 -18.84 -40.69 12.55
N ALA A 269 -19.64 -39.67 12.24
CA ALA A 269 -19.36 -38.76 11.12
C ALA A 269 -18.05 -37.99 11.34
N PHE A 270 -17.77 -37.57 12.57
CA PHE A 270 -16.49 -36.93 12.91
C PHE A 270 -15.33 -37.92 12.82
N GLN A 271 -15.51 -39.16 13.30
CA GLN A 271 -14.46 -40.19 13.22
C GLN A 271 -14.15 -40.57 11.78
N GLU A 272 -15.14 -40.68 10.90
CA GLU A 272 -14.94 -40.94 9.48
C GLU A 272 -14.15 -39.81 8.79
N LEU A 273 -14.49 -38.55 9.09
CA LEU A 273 -13.76 -37.41 8.56
C LEU A 273 -12.33 -37.34 9.09
N MET A 274 -12.13 -37.51 10.41
CA MET A 274 -10.80 -37.61 11.02
C MET A 274 -9.97 -38.73 10.40
N THR A 275 -10.58 -39.88 10.11
CA THR A 275 -9.92 -41.00 9.45
C THR A 275 -9.43 -40.59 8.07
N GLU A 276 -10.27 -39.90 7.28
CA GLU A 276 -9.89 -39.42 5.95
C GLU A 276 -8.79 -38.36 6.00
N VAL A 277 -8.87 -37.43 6.96
CA VAL A 277 -7.84 -36.41 7.25
C VAL A 277 -6.50 -37.09 7.56
N CYS A 278 -6.47 -38.00 8.53
CA CYS A 278 -5.26 -38.76 8.90
C CYS A 278 -4.73 -39.60 7.72
N ARG A 279 -5.61 -40.18 6.91
CA ARG A 279 -5.22 -40.94 5.70
C ARG A 279 -4.52 -40.05 4.69
N LYS A 280 -5.02 -38.85 4.44
CA LYS A 280 -4.38 -37.88 3.53
C LYS A 280 -2.99 -37.48 4.01
N ILE A 281 -2.82 -37.26 5.33
CA ILE A 281 -1.51 -36.98 5.93
C ILE A 281 -0.57 -38.17 5.78
N ALA A 282 -1.04 -39.37 6.14
CA ALA A 282 -0.22 -40.58 6.11
C ALA A 282 0.26 -40.92 4.69
N LEU A 283 -0.59 -40.71 3.68
CA LEU A 283 -0.24 -40.91 2.27
C LEU A 283 0.70 -39.82 1.71
N SER A 284 0.72 -38.63 2.31
CA SER A 284 1.63 -37.56 1.89
C SER A 284 3.04 -37.70 2.48
N ALA A 285 3.23 -38.62 3.43
CA ALA A 285 4.52 -38.90 4.03
C ALA A 285 5.59 -39.22 2.98
N THR A 286 6.72 -38.53 3.05
CA THR A 286 7.89 -38.83 2.22
C THR A 286 8.56 -40.13 2.69
N ASP A 287 9.48 -40.65 1.88
CA ASP A 287 10.34 -41.75 2.32
C ASP A 287 11.20 -41.34 3.54
N LEU A 288 11.55 -42.32 4.36
CA LEU A 288 12.39 -42.11 5.53
C LEU A 288 13.82 -41.76 5.08
N LYS A 289 14.36 -40.69 5.64
CA LYS A 289 15.72 -40.21 5.38
C LYS A 289 16.59 -40.36 6.62
N ILE A 290 17.87 -40.60 6.40
CA ILE A 290 18.90 -40.66 7.42
C ILE A 290 19.62 -39.31 7.44
N GLN A 291 19.79 -38.73 8.61
CA GLN A 291 20.59 -37.52 8.82
C GLN A 291 21.45 -37.67 10.08
N SER A 292 22.74 -37.44 9.93
CA SER A 292 23.65 -37.34 11.07
C SER A 292 23.55 -35.95 11.70
N THR A 293 23.65 -35.91 13.02
CA THR A 293 23.65 -34.70 13.85
C THR A 293 24.87 -34.75 14.77
N ALA A 294 25.15 -33.69 15.53
CA ALA A 294 26.24 -33.73 16.52
C ALA A 294 25.93 -34.66 17.72
N GLU A 295 24.67 -35.06 17.92
CA GLU A 295 24.23 -35.91 19.04
C GLU A 295 24.07 -37.39 18.64
N GLY A 296 23.83 -37.66 17.36
CA GLY A 296 23.61 -39.01 16.85
C GLY A 296 22.97 -39.04 15.47
N ILE A 297 22.19 -40.08 15.19
CA ILE A 297 21.52 -40.31 13.90
C ILE A 297 20.02 -40.02 14.04
N ARG A 298 19.48 -39.23 13.12
CA ARG A 298 18.06 -38.94 12.99
C ARG A 298 17.48 -39.65 11.77
N LEU A 299 16.40 -40.37 11.99
CA LEU A 299 15.53 -40.90 10.94
C LEU A 299 14.30 -40.00 10.86
N TYR A 300 13.92 -39.51 9.69
CA TYR A 300 12.77 -38.61 9.59
C TYR A 300 12.02 -38.73 8.27
N SER A 301 10.78 -38.27 8.29
CA SER A 301 9.90 -38.11 7.13
C SER A 301 9.15 -36.78 7.24
N PHE A 302 8.78 -36.19 6.11
CA PHE A 302 7.92 -35.01 6.05
C PHE A 302 6.51 -35.40 5.63
N VAL A 303 5.52 -34.73 6.20
CA VAL A 303 4.12 -34.77 5.77
C VAL A 303 3.69 -33.39 5.26
N THR A 304 2.53 -33.29 4.61
CA THR A 304 2.00 -31.99 4.14
C THR A 304 1.53 -31.08 5.28
N TYR A 305 1.05 -31.68 6.37
CA TYR A 305 0.75 -31.02 7.63
C TYR A 305 0.71 -32.11 8.71
N TYR A 306 0.98 -31.77 9.97
CA TYR A 306 0.89 -32.71 11.08
C TYR A 306 -0.34 -32.40 11.94
N LEU A 307 -0.93 -33.44 12.52
CA LEU A 307 -2.10 -33.34 13.40
C LEU A 307 -1.83 -34.24 14.60
N ASP A 308 -2.00 -33.73 15.82
CA ASP A 308 -1.65 -34.43 17.07
C ASP A 308 -2.36 -35.78 17.24
N ASP A 309 -3.54 -35.94 16.64
CA ASP A 309 -4.31 -37.19 16.66
C ASP A 309 -3.79 -38.25 15.67
N LEU A 310 -2.87 -37.90 14.77
CA LEU A 310 -2.20 -38.86 13.90
C LEU A 310 -1.28 -39.76 14.73
N LYS A 311 -1.69 -41.01 14.87
CA LYS A 311 -0.92 -42.01 15.60
C LYS A 311 0.29 -42.46 14.77
N VAL A 312 1.48 -42.27 15.32
CA VAL A 312 2.75 -42.69 14.71
C VAL A 312 3.43 -43.70 15.59
N ASN A 313 3.74 -44.88 15.03
CA ASN A 313 4.49 -45.93 15.69
C ASN A 313 5.82 -46.15 15.00
N TRP A 314 6.86 -46.48 15.78
CA TRP A 314 8.17 -46.84 15.27
C TRP A 314 8.53 -48.26 15.67
N SER A 315 9.09 -49.02 14.73
CA SER A 315 9.64 -50.35 15.00
C SER A 315 11.05 -50.48 14.43
N HIS A 316 11.86 -51.29 15.10
CA HIS A 316 13.22 -51.67 14.71
C HIS A 316 13.29 -53.19 14.62
N ASN A 317 13.68 -53.70 13.46
CA ASN A 317 13.72 -55.14 13.15
C ASN A 317 12.41 -55.87 13.49
N GLY A 318 11.27 -55.20 13.25
CA GLY A 318 9.93 -55.75 13.51
C GLY A 318 9.45 -55.64 14.96
N THR A 319 10.27 -55.12 15.88
CA THR A 319 9.90 -54.92 17.29
C THR A 319 9.65 -53.44 17.56
N GLY A 320 8.59 -53.10 18.30
CA GLY A 320 8.31 -51.72 18.71
C GLY A 320 9.47 -51.10 19.49
N ILE A 321 9.79 -49.83 19.20
CA ILE A 321 10.92 -49.14 19.84
C ILE A 321 10.56 -48.73 21.27
N LYS A 322 11.43 -49.08 22.22
CA LYS A 322 11.36 -48.58 23.59
C LYS A 322 12.09 -47.24 23.69
N TYR A 323 11.34 -46.17 23.95
CA TYR A 323 11.92 -44.83 24.11
C TYR A 323 12.74 -44.70 25.39
N THR A 324 13.87 -44.00 25.29
CA THR A 324 14.84 -43.76 26.36
C THR A 324 15.43 -42.36 26.19
N ASP A 325 16.29 -41.91 27.13
CA ASP A 325 17.04 -40.64 26.92
C ASP A 325 17.94 -40.67 25.69
N ARG A 326 18.31 -41.88 25.24
CA ARG A 326 19.12 -42.12 24.07
C ARG A 326 18.29 -42.17 22.78
N VAL A 327 17.13 -42.80 22.81
CA VAL A 327 16.25 -43.00 21.64
C VAL A 327 14.94 -42.30 21.86
N LYS A 328 14.72 -41.20 21.13
CA LYS A 328 13.55 -40.32 21.27
C LYS A 328 12.84 -40.20 19.93
N SER A 329 11.54 -39.95 19.94
CA SER A 329 10.79 -39.54 18.77
C SER A 329 10.11 -38.20 19.04
N GLY A 330 9.70 -37.53 17.97
CA GLY A 330 8.98 -36.29 18.07
C GLY A 330 8.57 -35.76 16.71
N VAL A 331 7.99 -34.57 16.76
CA VAL A 331 7.57 -33.82 15.58
C VAL A 331 8.07 -32.39 15.71
N THR A 332 8.49 -31.79 14.61
CA THR A 332 8.91 -30.39 14.54
C THR A 332 8.42 -29.79 13.23
N GLY A 333 7.41 -28.92 13.30
CA GLY A 333 6.63 -28.53 12.13
C GLY A 333 5.98 -29.78 11.52
N GLU A 334 6.25 -30.03 10.25
CA GLU A 334 5.73 -31.18 9.51
C GLU A 334 6.74 -32.34 9.42
N GLN A 335 7.85 -32.26 10.15
CA GLN A 335 8.87 -33.30 10.21
C GLN A 335 8.59 -34.26 11.38
N ILE A 336 8.30 -35.51 11.07
CA ILE A 336 8.19 -36.60 12.03
C ILE A 336 9.55 -37.30 12.11
N TRP A 337 10.10 -37.47 13.31
CA TRP A 337 11.47 -37.97 13.47
C TRP A 337 11.64 -38.95 14.63
N LEU A 338 12.65 -39.80 14.49
CA LEU A 338 13.24 -40.67 15.50
C LEU A 338 14.74 -40.36 15.61
N GLN A 339 15.19 -39.95 16.79
CA GLN A 339 16.56 -39.60 17.12
C GLN A 339 17.21 -40.74 17.92
N ILE A 340 18.37 -41.20 17.48
CA ILE A 340 19.22 -42.19 18.14
C ILE A 340 20.53 -41.51 18.52
N ASN A 341 20.66 -41.12 19.79
CA ASN A 341 21.87 -40.50 20.31
C ASN A 341 22.95 -41.55 20.56
N GLU A 342 24.21 -41.22 20.30
CA GLU A 342 25.35 -42.14 20.46
C GLU A 342 25.05 -43.52 19.81
N PRO A 343 24.92 -43.60 18.47
CA PRO A 343 24.60 -44.83 17.76
C PRO A 343 25.63 -45.95 18.04
N THR A 344 25.14 -47.18 18.17
CA THR A 344 25.93 -48.39 18.44
C THR A 344 25.66 -49.44 17.35
N PRO A 345 26.49 -50.49 17.23
CA PRO A 345 26.22 -51.57 16.28
C PRO A 345 24.87 -52.27 16.47
N ASN A 346 24.27 -52.20 17.66
CA ASN A 346 22.96 -52.78 17.94
C ASN A 346 21.80 -52.00 17.31
N ASP A 347 22.04 -50.75 16.89
CA ASP A 347 21.05 -49.94 16.19
C ASP A 347 21.04 -50.22 14.68
N LYS A 348 21.87 -51.15 14.19
CA LYS A 348 21.82 -51.57 12.80
C LYS A 348 20.51 -52.28 12.49
N GLY A 349 19.98 -52.04 11.30
CA GLY A 349 18.88 -52.80 10.73
C GLY A 349 17.71 -51.95 10.25
N LYS A 350 16.56 -52.62 10.10
CA LYS A 350 15.39 -52.07 9.42
C LYS A 350 14.54 -51.26 10.41
N TYR A 351 14.34 -49.98 10.10
CA TYR A 351 13.41 -49.11 10.80
C TYR A 351 12.14 -48.92 9.99
N VAL A 352 11.00 -48.99 10.66
CA VAL A 352 9.69 -48.74 10.07
C VAL A 352 8.97 -47.69 10.89
N MET A 353 8.58 -46.61 10.23
CA MET A 353 7.62 -45.64 10.74
C MET A 353 6.24 -46.01 10.18
N GLU A 354 5.27 -46.24 11.06
CA GLU A 354 3.89 -46.56 10.71
C GLU A 354 2.97 -45.41 11.13
N LEU A 355 2.30 -44.80 10.14
CA LEU A 355 1.29 -43.77 10.33
C LEU A 355 -0.09 -44.43 10.26
N PHE A 356 -0.85 -44.42 11.36
CA PHE A 356 -2.15 -45.06 11.42
C PHE A 356 -3.26 -44.05 11.16
N ASP A 357 -4.06 -44.30 10.12
CA ASP A 357 -5.14 -43.40 9.72
C ASP A 357 -6.47 -43.64 10.45
N GLY A 358 -6.57 -44.66 11.30
CA GLY A 358 -7.82 -45.10 11.93
C GLY A 358 -8.31 -46.46 11.43
N LYS A 359 -7.93 -46.84 10.20
CA LYS A 359 -8.26 -48.12 9.55
C LYS A 359 -7.03 -48.92 9.16
N THR A 360 -6.04 -48.27 8.56
CA THR A 360 -4.84 -48.88 7.99
C THR A 360 -3.55 -48.19 8.46
N GLY A 361 -2.48 -48.98 8.59
CA GLY A 361 -1.14 -48.48 8.86
C GLY A 361 -0.38 -48.24 7.56
N HIS A 362 0.05 -47.00 7.34
CA HIS A 362 0.88 -46.61 6.20
C HIS A 362 2.34 -46.61 6.63
N GLN A 363 3.15 -47.46 6.02
CA GLN A 363 4.51 -47.70 6.48
C GLN A 363 5.55 -47.04 5.57
N LYS A 364 6.53 -46.40 6.19
CA LYS A 364 7.77 -45.93 5.58
C LYS A 364 8.93 -46.66 6.21
N THR A 365 9.85 -47.12 5.38
CA THR A 365 10.94 -47.99 5.81
C THR A 365 12.27 -47.39 5.41
N VAL A 366 13.27 -47.55 6.27
CA VAL A 366 14.69 -47.34 5.93
C VAL A 366 15.54 -48.44 6.56
N ASP A 367 16.55 -48.90 5.82
CA ASP A 367 17.54 -49.85 6.34
C ASP A 367 18.79 -49.08 6.77
N LEU A 368 19.00 -48.96 8.09
CA LEU A 368 20.17 -48.33 8.68
C LEU A 368 21.23 -49.42 8.94
N SER A 369 21.72 -50.06 7.88
CA SER A 369 22.76 -51.08 7.96
C SER A 369 23.79 -50.95 6.84
N GLY A 370 24.86 -51.75 6.90
CA GLY A 370 25.96 -51.70 5.94
C GLY A 370 26.54 -50.29 5.78
N GLN A 371 26.74 -49.89 4.51
CA GLN A 371 27.31 -48.61 4.13
C GLN A 371 26.52 -47.42 4.70
N ALA A 372 25.18 -47.48 4.73
CA ALA A 372 24.35 -46.38 5.23
C ALA A 372 24.60 -46.10 6.72
N PHE A 373 24.79 -47.14 7.53
CA PHE A 373 25.15 -46.97 8.94
C PHE A 373 26.58 -46.45 9.09
N ASP A 374 27.52 -47.01 8.34
CA ASP A 374 28.94 -46.68 8.50
C ASP A 374 29.21 -45.21 8.08
N GLU A 375 28.59 -44.74 7.00
CA GLU A 375 28.62 -43.33 6.59
C GLU A 375 27.96 -42.40 7.61
N ALA A 376 26.78 -42.78 8.11
CA ALA A 376 26.04 -41.97 9.08
C ALA A 376 26.82 -41.83 10.40
N VAL A 377 27.46 -42.91 10.88
CA VAL A 377 28.30 -42.86 12.08
C VAL A 377 29.57 -42.04 11.83
N ALA A 378 30.22 -42.16 10.68
CA ALA A 378 31.40 -41.35 10.34
C ALA A 378 31.07 -39.85 10.36
N GLU A 379 29.96 -39.45 9.75
CA GLU A 379 29.52 -38.05 9.76
C GLU A 379 29.07 -37.59 11.15
N PHE A 380 28.38 -38.43 11.93
CA PHE A 380 28.08 -38.14 13.34
C PHE A 380 29.36 -37.85 14.14
N GLN A 381 30.39 -38.69 14.02
CA GLN A 381 31.65 -38.46 14.75
C GLN A 381 32.31 -37.15 14.35
N ARG A 382 32.28 -36.81 13.06
CA ARG A 382 32.78 -35.53 12.55
C ARG A 382 32.00 -34.34 13.12
N LEU A 383 30.67 -34.38 13.07
CA LEU A 383 29.80 -33.34 13.60
C LEU A 383 29.93 -33.18 15.12
N LYS A 384 30.05 -34.30 15.84
CA LYS A 384 30.32 -34.31 17.28
C LYS A 384 31.65 -33.65 17.62
N GLN A 385 32.72 -33.97 16.89
CA GLN A 385 34.02 -33.33 17.07
C GLN A 385 33.97 -31.83 16.76
N ALA A 386 33.27 -31.44 15.69
CA ALA A 386 33.08 -30.03 15.34
C ALA A 386 32.30 -29.27 16.43
N ALA A 387 31.23 -29.86 16.97
CA ALA A 387 30.45 -29.26 18.06
C ALA A 387 31.26 -29.12 19.36
N ILE A 388 32.07 -30.15 19.69
CA ILE A 388 32.99 -30.09 20.83
C ILE A 388 34.01 -28.97 20.60
N ALA A 389 34.63 -28.92 19.41
CA ALA A 389 35.60 -27.88 19.08
C ALA A 389 35.00 -26.48 19.17
N GLU A 390 33.78 -26.28 18.66
CA GLU A 390 33.10 -24.98 18.69
C GLU A 390 32.76 -24.54 20.11
N LYS A 391 32.20 -25.45 20.93
CA LYS A 391 31.89 -25.18 22.34
C LYS A 391 33.14 -24.77 23.14
N ASN A 392 34.27 -25.38 22.80
CA ASN A 392 35.52 -25.28 23.52
C ASN A 392 36.52 -24.29 22.89
N ARG A 393 36.17 -23.69 21.76
CA ARG A 393 37.00 -22.74 21.01
C ARG A 393 37.38 -21.53 21.86
N ALA A 394 38.63 -21.08 21.72
CA ALA A 394 39.09 -19.83 22.33
C ALA A 394 38.31 -18.63 21.77
N ARG A 395 37.80 -17.78 22.67
CA ARG A 395 37.00 -16.60 22.33
C ARG A 395 37.27 -15.41 23.22
N VAL A 396 37.03 -14.22 22.67
CA VAL A 396 37.00 -12.97 23.45
C VAL A 396 35.57 -12.71 23.91
N LEU A 397 35.35 -12.57 25.21
CA LEU A 397 34.03 -12.30 25.78
C LEU A 397 33.71 -10.79 25.86
N GLY A 398 34.74 -9.94 25.76
CA GLY A 398 34.62 -8.48 25.79
C GLY A 398 35.42 -7.83 26.92
N GLY A 399 35.36 -6.50 26.98
CA GLY A 399 36.09 -5.66 27.93
C GLY A 399 37.05 -4.65 27.28
N LEU A 400 37.40 -4.87 26.00
CA LEU A 400 38.11 -3.88 25.19
C LEU A 400 37.11 -2.98 24.46
N PRO A 401 37.30 -1.65 24.48
CA PRO A 401 36.49 -0.70 23.70
C PRO A 401 37.00 -0.60 22.26
N ASP A 402 36.19 -0.09 21.33
CA ASP A 402 36.63 0.09 19.93
C ASP A 402 37.71 1.17 19.79
N VAL A 403 37.56 2.27 20.54
CA VAL A 403 38.49 3.41 20.57
C VAL A 403 38.64 3.93 21.99
N VAL A 404 39.88 4.15 22.42
CA VAL A 404 40.23 4.84 23.66
C VAL A 404 40.94 6.12 23.32
N THR A 405 40.40 7.24 23.79
CA THR A 405 41.06 8.55 23.70
C THR A 405 41.59 8.94 25.07
N ILE A 406 42.89 9.21 25.19
CA ILE A 406 43.56 9.47 26.46
C ILE A 406 44.56 10.62 26.34
N GLN A 407 44.68 11.42 27.40
CA GLN A 407 45.64 12.51 27.46
C GLN A 407 47.07 11.97 27.68
N GLU A 408 48.05 12.57 27.01
CA GLU A 408 49.47 12.29 27.23
C GLU A 408 49.86 12.35 28.72
N GLY A 409 50.73 11.43 29.15
CA GLY A 409 51.23 11.31 30.52
C GLY A 409 50.31 10.55 31.49
N LYS A 410 49.06 10.22 31.11
CA LYS A 410 48.16 9.40 31.94
C LYS A 410 48.40 7.90 31.76
N ALA A 411 48.03 7.11 32.77
CA ALA A 411 48.06 5.66 32.69
C ALA A 411 46.80 5.12 31.99
N LEU A 412 46.98 4.22 31.01
CA LEU A 412 45.91 3.47 30.36
C LEU A 412 45.84 2.07 30.96
N ASN A 413 44.66 1.64 31.41
CA ASN A 413 44.41 0.29 31.91
C ASN A 413 43.18 -0.28 31.21
N LEU A 414 43.34 -1.41 30.52
CA LEU A 414 42.26 -2.14 29.87
C LEU A 414 42.23 -3.57 30.37
N THR A 415 41.03 -4.13 30.46
CA THR A 415 40.79 -5.48 30.95
C THR A 415 39.87 -6.20 29.99
N CYS A 416 40.24 -7.43 29.62
CA CYS A 416 39.48 -8.23 28.68
C CYS A 416 39.23 -9.62 29.25
N ASN A 417 37.99 -10.08 29.15
CA ASN A 417 37.61 -11.44 29.51
C ASN A 417 37.69 -12.35 28.30
N VAL A 418 38.20 -13.57 28.51
CA VAL A 418 38.40 -14.57 27.47
C VAL A 418 37.84 -15.91 27.94
N TRP A 419 37.47 -16.76 26.99
CA TRP A 419 36.99 -18.11 27.24
C TRP A 419 37.67 -19.12 26.34
N GLY A 420 37.80 -20.36 26.81
CA GLY A 420 38.23 -21.50 26.01
C GLY A 420 38.63 -22.67 26.89
N ASP A 421 38.42 -23.89 26.40
CA ASP A 421 38.83 -25.12 27.09
C ASP A 421 39.48 -26.08 26.08
N PRO A 422 40.81 -26.30 26.07
CA PRO A 422 41.77 -25.87 27.08
C PRO A 422 41.94 -24.35 27.15
N THR A 423 42.45 -23.90 28.30
CA THR A 423 42.76 -22.48 28.56
C THR A 423 43.53 -21.87 27.39
N PRO A 424 43.05 -20.74 26.82
CA PRO A 424 43.69 -20.11 25.68
C PRO A 424 45.08 -19.54 26.01
N GLU A 425 45.95 -19.56 25.01
CA GLU A 425 47.13 -18.70 24.94
C GLU A 425 46.69 -17.29 24.52
N VAL A 426 47.29 -16.27 25.13
CA VAL A 426 46.98 -14.87 24.90
C VAL A 426 48.21 -14.14 24.38
N SER A 427 48.06 -13.36 23.32
CA SER A 427 49.11 -12.51 22.76
C SER A 427 48.54 -11.17 22.32
N TRP A 428 49.37 -10.13 22.33
CA TRP A 428 48.96 -8.78 21.93
C TRP A 428 49.70 -8.34 20.67
N LEU A 429 49.04 -7.52 19.88
CA LEU A 429 49.56 -6.91 18.66
C LEU A 429 49.48 -5.39 18.78
N LYS A 430 50.45 -4.68 18.20
CA LYS A 430 50.40 -3.23 17.92
C LYS A 430 50.69 -3.04 16.44
N ASN A 431 49.76 -2.42 15.72
CA ASN A 431 49.80 -2.23 14.27
C ASN A 431 50.17 -3.54 13.55
N GLU A 432 49.44 -4.60 13.88
CA GLU A 432 49.57 -5.97 13.33
C GLU A 432 50.87 -6.70 13.69
N LYS A 433 51.77 -6.08 14.46
CA LYS A 433 53.04 -6.70 14.89
C LYS A 433 52.96 -7.19 16.33
N PRO A 434 53.62 -8.30 16.69
CA PRO A 434 53.68 -8.78 18.06
C PRO A 434 54.16 -7.69 19.02
N LEU A 435 53.38 -7.46 20.07
CA LEU A 435 53.71 -6.54 21.15
C LEU A 435 54.24 -7.34 22.34
N ALA A 436 55.47 -7.06 22.74
CA ALA A 436 56.06 -7.62 23.95
C ALA A 436 55.81 -6.69 25.14
N CYS A 437 55.79 -7.24 26.35
CA CYS A 437 55.79 -6.44 27.57
C CYS A 437 57.18 -5.83 27.82
N ASP A 438 57.20 -4.60 28.34
CA ASP A 438 58.40 -3.87 28.74
C ASP A 438 58.10 -2.97 29.98
N GLU A 439 59.01 -2.05 30.34
CA GLU A 439 58.81 -1.12 31.47
C GLU A 439 57.65 -0.13 31.25
N HIS A 440 57.32 0.17 29.99
CA HIS A 440 56.30 1.12 29.59
C HIS A 440 54.92 0.47 29.42
N CYS A 441 54.87 -0.78 28.91
CA CYS A 441 53.68 -1.55 28.58
C CYS A 441 53.66 -2.91 29.31
N SER A 442 52.73 -3.09 30.25
CA SER A 442 52.52 -4.32 31.00
C SER A 442 51.34 -5.13 30.43
N LEU A 443 51.61 -6.39 30.10
CA LEU A 443 50.64 -7.35 29.59
C LEU A 443 50.54 -8.52 30.57
N ARG A 444 49.36 -8.78 31.13
CA ARG A 444 49.16 -9.87 32.09
C ARG A 444 47.98 -10.75 31.70
N PHE A 445 48.06 -12.03 32.04
CA PHE A 445 46.95 -12.96 31.87
C PHE A 445 46.77 -13.77 33.15
N GLU A 446 45.62 -13.61 33.80
CA GLU A 446 45.36 -14.15 35.12
C GLU A 446 44.22 -15.18 35.08
N ALA A 447 44.40 -16.24 35.88
CA ALA A 447 43.43 -17.33 36.09
C ALA A 447 42.90 -17.99 34.80
N GLY A 448 43.60 -17.83 33.66
CA GLY A 448 43.16 -18.35 32.38
C GLY A 448 41.90 -17.66 31.81
N LYS A 449 41.50 -16.50 32.36
CA LYS A 449 40.20 -15.86 32.07
C LYS A 449 40.28 -14.37 31.80
N THR A 450 41.26 -13.67 32.36
CA THR A 450 41.29 -12.21 32.29
C THR A 450 42.66 -11.72 31.83
N ALA A 451 42.67 -11.00 30.71
CA ALA A 451 43.85 -10.35 30.17
C ALA A 451 43.85 -8.87 30.54
N PHE A 452 45.00 -8.36 30.96
CA PHE A 452 45.20 -6.97 31.34
C PHE A 452 46.22 -6.32 30.41
N PHE A 453 45.91 -5.10 29.98
CA PHE A 453 46.77 -4.26 29.16
C PHE A 453 46.94 -2.91 29.85
N THR A 454 48.17 -2.59 30.25
CA THR A 454 48.50 -1.37 30.98
C THR A 454 49.64 -0.62 30.31
N ILE A 455 49.46 0.69 30.07
CA ILE A 455 50.53 1.62 29.71
C ILE A 455 50.66 2.64 30.85
N SER A 456 51.84 2.76 31.45
CA SER A 456 52.03 3.54 32.69
C SER A 456 51.98 5.07 32.49
N GLY A 457 52.40 5.56 31.33
CA GLY A 457 52.33 6.99 30.97
C GLY A 457 52.30 7.15 29.46
N VAL A 458 51.10 7.20 28.88
CA VAL A 458 50.89 7.20 27.42
C VAL A 458 51.58 8.38 26.74
N SER A 459 52.23 8.12 25.60
CA SER A 459 52.86 9.10 24.73
C SER A 459 52.18 9.14 23.37
N THR A 460 52.41 10.17 22.57
CA THR A 460 51.89 10.22 21.18
C THR A 460 52.29 9.00 20.33
N ALA A 461 53.45 8.38 20.61
CA ALA A 461 53.93 7.16 19.95
C ALA A 461 53.13 5.88 20.32
N ASP A 462 52.32 5.93 21.37
CA ASP A 462 51.40 4.85 21.77
C ASP A 462 50.08 4.88 21.01
N SER A 463 49.84 5.91 20.19
CA SER A 463 48.69 5.91 19.30
C SER A 463 48.83 4.79 18.25
N GLY A 464 47.75 4.08 18.00
CA GLY A 464 47.75 2.99 17.03
C GLY A 464 46.64 1.98 17.25
N LYS A 465 46.60 0.98 16.37
CA LYS A 465 45.67 -0.14 16.47
C LYS A 465 46.33 -1.26 17.28
N TYR A 466 45.65 -1.70 18.32
CA TYR A 466 46.08 -2.80 19.17
C TYR A 466 45.12 -3.98 18.97
N GLY A 467 45.62 -5.20 19.12
CA GLY A 467 44.84 -6.42 18.96
C GLY A 467 45.15 -7.44 20.04
N LEU A 468 44.13 -8.01 20.65
CA LEU A 468 44.23 -9.16 21.55
C LEU A 468 43.94 -10.43 20.76
N VAL A 469 44.93 -11.31 20.61
CA VAL A 469 44.76 -12.61 19.97
C VAL A 469 44.68 -13.68 21.05
N VAL A 470 43.56 -14.41 21.07
CA VAL A 470 43.34 -15.58 21.94
C VAL A 470 43.31 -16.83 21.10
N LYS A 471 44.02 -17.89 21.52
CA LYS A 471 44.17 -19.11 20.73
C LYS A 471 44.17 -20.36 21.60
N ASN A 472 43.49 -21.42 21.14
CA ASN A 472 43.66 -22.77 21.65
C ASN A 472 43.65 -23.79 20.49
N LYS A 473 43.70 -25.08 20.82
CA LYS A 473 43.73 -26.16 19.83
C LYS A 473 42.48 -26.23 18.93
N TYR A 474 41.38 -25.58 19.32
CA TYR A 474 40.12 -25.58 18.59
C TYR A 474 39.89 -24.30 17.77
N GLY A 475 40.71 -23.26 17.97
CA GLY A 475 40.57 -22.02 17.22
C GLY A 475 41.36 -20.84 17.76
N SER A 476 41.23 -19.71 17.06
CA SER A 476 41.77 -18.41 17.44
C SER A 476 40.74 -17.33 17.16
N GLU A 477 40.73 -16.28 17.97
CA GLU A 477 39.96 -15.05 17.79
C GLU A 477 40.83 -13.84 18.10
N THR A 478 40.58 -12.73 17.40
CA THR A 478 41.28 -11.46 17.62
C THR A 478 40.28 -10.35 17.92
N SER A 479 40.51 -9.57 18.96
CA SER A 479 39.74 -8.37 19.31
C SER A 479 40.63 -7.14 19.19
N ASP A 480 40.25 -6.23 18.29
CA ASP A 480 41.01 -5.01 18.00
C ASP A 480 40.44 -3.80 18.74
N PHE A 481 41.31 -2.86 19.13
CA PHE A 481 40.93 -1.54 19.64
C PHE A 481 41.94 -0.48 19.19
N THR A 482 41.52 0.78 19.16
CA THR A 482 42.39 1.90 18.78
C THR A 482 42.72 2.76 19.98
N VAL A 483 44.01 3.05 20.20
CA VAL A 483 44.44 4.05 21.18
C VAL A 483 44.73 5.36 20.43
N SER A 484 44.11 6.44 20.89
CA SER A 484 44.34 7.80 20.41
C SER A 484 44.82 8.68 21.56
N VAL A 485 46.07 9.13 21.48
CA VAL A 485 46.67 10.00 22.50
C VAL A 485 46.60 11.45 22.04
N PHE A 486 46.12 12.34 22.92
CA PHE A 486 46.05 13.78 22.62
C PHE A 486 46.80 14.61 23.66
N ILE A 487 47.27 15.77 23.21
CA ILE A 487 47.91 16.80 24.05
C ILE A 487 46.92 17.96 24.18
N PRO A 488 46.52 18.40 25.38
CA PRO A 488 45.64 19.56 25.55
C PRO A 488 46.33 20.85 25.09
N GLU A 489 45.57 21.78 24.50
CA GLU A 489 46.11 23.03 23.91
C GLU A 489 46.92 23.90 24.91
N GLU A 490 46.56 23.87 26.19
CA GLU A 490 47.25 24.60 27.27
C GLU A 490 48.69 24.09 27.51
N GLU A 491 48.96 22.80 27.30
CA GLU A 491 50.29 22.19 27.47
C GLU A 491 51.12 22.32 26.18
N ALA A 492 50.49 22.19 25.01
CA ALA A 492 51.13 22.40 23.71
C ALA A 492 51.68 23.84 23.55
N ARG A 493 50.97 24.85 24.07
CA ARG A 493 51.44 26.26 24.07
C ARG A 493 52.64 26.50 24.97
N LYS A 494 52.78 25.76 26.08
CA LYS A 494 53.93 25.89 27.00
C LYS A 494 55.20 25.29 26.39
N GLY A 495 55.13 24.12 25.76
CA GLY A 495 56.28 23.48 25.10
C GLY A 495 56.82 24.24 23.87
N ALA A 496 55.96 24.98 23.15
CA ALA A 496 56.38 25.81 22.01
C ALA A 496 57.03 27.16 22.41
N SER A 497 57.05 27.50 23.70
CA SER A 497 57.48 28.81 24.21
C SER A 497 58.88 28.86 24.86
N GLU A 498 59.61 27.73 24.91
CA GLU A 498 61.00 27.71 25.42
C GLU A 498 62.04 27.70 24.27
N PRO A 499 62.88 28.75 24.11
CA PRO A 499 64.00 28.73 23.18
C PRO A 499 65.19 27.94 23.75
N GLN A 500 65.87 27.17 22.89
CA GLN A 500 67.16 26.52 23.17
C GLN A 500 68.16 27.54 23.75
N LYS A 501 68.48 27.42 25.04
CA LYS A 501 69.75 27.93 25.59
C LYS A 501 70.82 26.87 25.37
N GLY A 502 71.64 27.11 24.36
CA GLY A 502 72.93 26.44 24.26
C GLY A 502 73.83 26.84 25.43
N ASP A 503 74.53 25.87 25.99
CA ASP A 503 75.74 26.13 26.77
C ASP A 503 76.91 25.38 26.15
N GLN A 504 77.78 26.17 25.53
CA GLN A 504 79.11 25.80 25.09
C GLN A 504 80.03 25.72 26.31
N LYS A 505 80.79 24.62 26.35
CA LYS A 505 81.96 24.34 27.20
C LYS A 505 82.76 25.58 27.64
N SER A 506 83.16 25.60 28.92
CA SER A 506 84.49 26.09 29.29
C SER A 506 85.09 25.27 30.45
N LYS A 507 86.28 24.72 30.14
CA LYS A 507 87.39 24.16 30.95
C LYS A 507 87.13 23.36 32.21
#